data_AF-A0A945S915-F1
#
_entry.id   AF-A0A945S915-F1
#
_cell.length_a   1.000
_cell.length_b   1.000
_cell.length_c   1.000
_cell.angle_alpha   90.00
_cell.angle_beta   90.00
_cell.angle_gamma   90.00
#
_symmetry.space_group_name_H-M   'P 1'
#
loop_
_entity.id
_entity.type
_entity.pdbx_description
1 polymer ?
#
loop_
_entity_poly.entity_id
_entity_poly.type
_entity_poly.pdbx_seq_one_letter_code
_entity_poly.pdbx_strand_id
1 'polypeptide(L)'
;MLDNSETLQGINQEELFCTMLDELPWSSFRAFVQANAQLLKFCTAGGHRLDAKRRKRVQKLVVREAKKAEFSASFCNGVFAAWYPIHADLHTALEEFFHSDEYKEYREKEELEEDVYVLSEEKFDGFFKIDDLQKWRVLLVFSPLKFTDEQAQKILDDSQGNTHLLDRISSFEERMDELQRENDRLTQENERLQKQTTQVSSESVDQKRATRELRVEVTTFETRMESVQTENKRLRSEVDSAEETIKKHKVEAKKKAKAEVTRLAKEVKRLEDQLGQWQAKYEEQRVETKGREERIAELETSVKDKEAEIEGLNERAAILECFPDLLLDKFDWPKVGSQMKLTPALKRQFNSLIKKLRYEEDRTLTIDGSITQFWTKLMGAEKTLVDSIAQSNSREVMTGDVPAYWLSLTDMFEDVRIGLEARCVLLKMLHEIFYQVIDMGDLEAPKLPPAMTKAKRS
;
A
#
# COMPACT_ATOMS: atom_id res chain seq x y z
N MET A 1 -54.03 -61.89 112.26
CA MET A 1 -53.42 -60.74 111.59
C MET A 1 -52.17 -60.38 112.38
N LEU A 2 -51.00 -60.76 111.88
CA LEU A 2 -49.75 -60.49 112.59
C LEU A 2 -49.41 -59.01 112.51
N ASP A 3 -48.77 -58.50 113.55
CA ASP A 3 -48.06 -57.25 113.44
C ASP A 3 -46.91 -57.49 112.42
N ASN A 4 -46.77 -56.65 111.39
CA ASN A 4 -45.75 -56.82 110.33
C ASN A 4 -44.32 -56.99 110.88
N SER A 5 -44.11 -56.67 112.16
CA SER A 5 -42.88 -56.84 112.93
C SER A 5 -42.37 -58.29 113.01
N GLU A 6 -43.25 -59.31 112.94
CA GLU A 6 -42.85 -60.72 113.03
C GLU A 6 -42.23 -61.28 111.72
N THR A 7 -42.58 -60.70 110.57
CA THR A 7 -42.13 -61.11 109.22
C THR A 7 -40.81 -60.47 108.74
N LEU A 8 -40.15 -59.64 109.56
CA LEU A 8 -39.02 -58.78 109.14
C LEU A 8 -37.63 -59.44 109.17
N GLN A 9 -37.53 -60.77 109.28
CA GLN A 9 -36.22 -61.45 109.33
C GLN A 9 -35.43 -61.23 108.03
N GLY A 10 -34.32 -60.49 108.12
CA GLY A 10 -33.40 -60.23 106.99
C GLY A 10 -33.54 -58.85 106.33
N ILE A 11 -34.49 -58.01 106.74
CA ILE A 11 -34.66 -56.66 106.18
C ILE A 11 -33.81 -55.64 106.95
N ASN A 12 -32.99 -54.87 106.23
CA ASN A 12 -32.22 -53.78 106.80
C ASN A 12 -33.08 -52.52 106.95
N GLN A 13 -33.75 -52.38 108.09
CA GLN A 13 -34.62 -51.22 108.39
C GLN A 13 -33.88 -49.88 108.32
N GLU A 14 -32.58 -49.85 108.67
CA GLU A 14 -31.76 -48.63 108.61
C GLU A 14 -31.60 -48.16 107.15
N GLU A 15 -31.44 -49.07 106.20
CA GLU A 15 -31.26 -48.77 104.78
C GLU A 15 -32.56 -48.31 104.12
N LEU A 16 -33.69 -48.96 104.41
CA LEU A 16 -34.99 -48.53 103.93
C LEU A 16 -35.39 -47.17 104.51
N PHE A 17 -35.08 -46.92 105.78
CA PHE A 17 -35.29 -45.62 106.41
C PHE A 17 -34.41 -44.53 105.79
N CYS A 18 -33.14 -44.84 105.47
CA CYS A 18 -32.27 -43.93 104.73
C CYS A 18 -32.81 -43.63 103.34
N THR A 19 -33.36 -44.62 102.64
CA THR A 19 -33.97 -44.47 101.31
C THR A 19 -35.14 -43.49 101.36
N MET A 20 -36.06 -43.65 102.32
CA MET A 20 -37.14 -42.68 102.55
C MET A 20 -36.59 -41.26 102.78
N LEU A 21 -35.56 -41.14 103.61
CA LEU A 21 -34.93 -39.86 103.91
C LEU A 21 -34.19 -39.23 102.73
N ASP A 22 -33.70 -40.00 101.76
CA ASP A 22 -33.00 -39.50 100.58
C ASP A 22 -33.97 -39.04 99.49
N GLU A 23 -35.10 -39.71 99.35
CA GLU A 23 -36.14 -39.37 98.38
C GLU A 23 -36.99 -38.14 98.79
N LEU A 24 -37.09 -37.85 100.08
CA LEU A 24 -37.86 -36.71 100.59
C LEU A 24 -37.35 -35.36 100.03
N PRO A 25 -38.21 -34.46 99.50
CA PRO A 25 -37.85 -33.08 99.25
C PRO A 25 -37.36 -32.39 100.52
N TRP A 26 -36.40 -31.48 100.38
CA TRP A 26 -35.79 -30.79 101.52
C TRP A 26 -36.83 -30.02 102.36
N SER A 27 -37.86 -29.46 101.73
CA SER A 27 -38.96 -28.77 102.42
C SER A 27 -39.70 -29.70 103.39
N SER A 28 -40.10 -30.89 102.93
CA SER A 28 -40.81 -31.88 103.74
C SER A 28 -39.93 -32.47 104.84
N PHE A 29 -38.68 -32.81 104.52
CA PHE A 29 -37.72 -33.31 105.50
C PHE A 29 -37.42 -32.26 106.59
N ARG A 30 -37.26 -30.99 106.20
CA ARG A 30 -37.07 -29.88 107.15
C ARG A 30 -38.29 -29.68 108.04
N ALA A 31 -39.51 -29.75 107.49
CA ALA A 31 -40.75 -29.61 108.25
C ALA A 31 -40.87 -30.71 109.31
N PHE A 32 -40.57 -31.96 108.96
CA PHE A 32 -40.52 -33.08 109.91
C PHE A 32 -39.53 -32.82 111.06
N VAL A 33 -38.30 -32.39 110.74
CA VAL A 33 -37.28 -32.08 111.77
C VAL A 33 -37.71 -30.91 112.66
N GLN A 34 -38.43 -29.92 112.12
CA GLN A 34 -38.93 -28.77 112.89
C GLN A 34 -40.12 -29.12 113.79
N ALA A 35 -40.97 -30.06 113.37
CA ALA A 35 -42.12 -30.53 114.14
C ALA A 35 -41.69 -31.35 115.37
N ASN A 36 -40.54 -32.04 115.30
CA ASN A 36 -39.99 -32.77 116.43
C ASN A 36 -38.98 -31.92 117.22
N ALA A 37 -39.41 -31.38 118.36
CA ALA A 37 -38.60 -30.47 119.19
C ALA A 37 -37.25 -31.08 119.64
N GLN A 38 -37.18 -32.39 119.84
CA GLN A 38 -35.95 -33.07 120.22
C GLN A 38 -34.97 -33.14 119.03
N LEU A 39 -35.45 -33.55 117.85
CA LEU A 39 -34.64 -33.56 116.62
C LEU A 39 -34.16 -32.15 116.25
N LEU A 40 -35.04 -31.15 116.34
CA LEU A 40 -34.70 -29.75 116.07
C LEU A 40 -33.55 -29.28 116.98
N LYS A 41 -33.62 -29.58 118.28
CA LYS A 41 -32.57 -29.25 119.24
C LYS A 41 -31.25 -29.92 118.89
N PHE A 42 -31.25 -31.22 118.55
CA PHE A 42 -30.03 -31.93 118.16
C PHE A 42 -29.44 -31.43 116.84
N CYS A 43 -30.28 -31.11 115.85
CA CYS A 43 -29.82 -30.67 114.55
C CYS A 43 -29.23 -29.25 114.58
N THR A 44 -29.72 -28.40 115.49
CA THR A 44 -29.30 -27.00 115.67
C THR A 44 -28.29 -26.78 116.80
N ALA A 45 -28.01 -27.81 117.62
CA ALA A 45 -26.99 -27.76 118.67
C ALA A 45 -25.64 -27.26 118.12
N GLY A 46 -25.01 -26.31 118.81
CA GLY A 46 -23.77 -25.67 118.36
C GLY A 46 -23.95 -24.54 117.34
N GLY A 47 -25.16 -23.99 117.18
CA GLY A 47 -25.42 -22.83 116.31
C GLY A 47 -25.58 -23.20 114.82
N HIS A 48 -25.75 -24.48 114.50
CA HIS A 48 -25.97 -24.91 113.13
C HIS A 48 -27.39 -24.53 112.65
N ARG A 49 -27.47 -23.91 111.47
CA ARG A 49 -28.75 -23.68 110.79
C ARG A 49 -29.20 -24.92 110.03
N LEU A 50 -30.51 -25.18 110.02
CA LEU A 50 -31.15 -26.17 109.15
C LEU A 50 -31.17 -25.65 107.71
N ASP A 51 -30.18 -26.07 106.93
CA ASP A 51 -30.00 -25.66 105.54
C ASP A 51 -29.77 -26.87 104.63
N ALA A 52 -30.22 -26.79 103.38
CA ALA A 52 -30.19 -27.89 102.42
C ALA A 52 -28.76 -28.40 102.17
N LYS A 53 -27.78 -27.50 102.19
CA LYS A 53 -26.35 -27.82 102.05
C LYS A 53 -25.84 -28.76 103.16
N ARG A 54 -26.53 -28.83 104.30
CA ARG A 54 -26.17 -29.68 105.45
C ARG A 54 -27.09 -30.89 105.59
N ARG A 55 -27.90 -31.21 104.58
CA ARG A 55 -28.86 -32.32 104.57
C ARG A 55 -28.26 -33.64 105.05
N LYS A 56 -27.12 -34.06 104.50
CA LYS A 56 -26.44 -35.32 104.89
C LYS A 56 -26.10 -35.39 106.38
N ARG A 57 -25.72 -34.27 107.00
CA ARG A 57 -25.45 -34.21 108.46
C ARG A 57 -26.75 -34.37 109.25
N VAL A 58 -27.82 -33.70 108.82
CA VAL A 58 -29.13 -33.75 109.48
C VAL A 58 -29.73 -35.16 109.35
N GLN A 59 -29.69 -35.77 108.16
CA GLN A 59 -30.11 -37.17 107.94
C GLN A 59 -29.37 -38.12 108.87
N LYS A 60 -28.03 -38.04 108.99
CA LYS A 60 -27.26 -38.88 109.93
C LYS A 60 -27.72 -38.75 111.38
N LEU A 61 -28.14 -37.55 111.81
CA LEU A 61 -28.67 -37.33 113.15
C LEU A 61 -30.07 -37.92 113.30
N VAL A 62 -30.94 -37.74 112.30
CA VAL A 62 -32.30 -38.33 112.30
C VAL A 62 -32.23 -39.85 112.29
N VAL A 63 -31.38 -40.48 111.47
CA VAL A 63 -31.16 -41.93 111.44
C VAL A 63 -30.64 -42.44 112.79
N ARG A 64 -29.72 -41.70 113.44
CA ARG A 64 -29.21 -42.07 114.77
C ARG A 64 -30.31 -42.06 115.83
N GLU A 65 -31.19 -41.06 115.82
CA GLU A 65 -32.31 -41.00 116.75
C GLU A 65 -33.39 -42.04 116.42
N ALA A 66 -33.64 -42.32 115.14
CA ALA A 66 -34.51 -43.42 114.71
C ALA A 66 -33.99 -44.77 115.24
N LYS A 67 -32.68 -45.00 115.12
CA LYS A 67 -32.02 -46.22 115.62
C LYS A 67 -32.07 -46.35 117.14
N LYS A 68 -31.98 -45.24 117.89
CA LYS A 68 -32.17 -45.25 119.36
C LYS A 68 -33.61 -45.55 119.76
N ALA A 69 -34.57 -45.14 118.94
CA ALA A 69 -35.98 -45.48 119.10
C ALA A 69 -36.33 -46.85 118.48
N GLU A 70 -35.32 -47.65 118.09
CA GLU A 70 -35.50 -48.97 117.45
C GLU A 70 -36.43 -48.94 116.23
N PHE A 71 -36.40 -47.83 115.49
CA PHE A 71 -37.29 -47.57 114.36
C PHE A 71 -38.79 -47.72 114.70
N SER A 72 -39.18 -47.33 115.92
CA SER A 72 -40.57 -47.43 116.38
C SER A 72 -41.54 -46.70 115.43
N ALA A 73 -42.75 -47.26 115.29
CA ALA A 73 -43.82 -46.65 114.50
C ALA A 73 -44.09 -45.19 114.92
N SER A 74 -44.04 -44.90 116.23
CA SER A 74 -44.21 -43.54 116.76
C SER A 74 -43.19 -42.52 116.23
N PHE A 75 -41.99 -42.96 115.85
CA PHE A 75 -40.96 -42.10 115.27
C PHE A 75 -41.01 -42.10 113.74
N CYS A 76 -41.15 -43.28 113.12
CA CYS A 76 -41.06 -43.44 111.67
C CYS A 76 -42.33 -43.02 110.92
N ASN A 77 -43.52 -43.07 111.53
CA ASN A 77 -44.78 -42.70 110.88
C ASN A 77 -44.77 -41.26 110.35
N GLY A 78 -44.14 -40.32 111.06
CA GLY A 78 -44.04 -38.93 110.60
C GLY A 78 -43.15 -38.75 109.37
N VAL A 79 -42.14 -39.62 109.19
CA VAL A 79 -41.30 -39.64 107.98
C VAL A 79 -42.05 -40.32 106.85
N PHE A 80 -42.68 -41.46 107.13
CA PHE A 80 -43.49 -42.20 106.17
C PHE A 80 -44.65 -41.35 105.62
N ALA A 81 -45.39 -40.64 106.48
CA ALA A 81 -46.49 -39.76 106.06
C ALA A 81 -46.04 -38.61 105.14
N ALA A 82 -44.78 -38.16 105.28
CA ALA A 82 -44.21 -37.18 104.36
C ALA A 82 -43.66 -37.82 103.08
N TRP A 83 -43.22 -39.08 103.14
CA TRP A 83 -42.63 -39.84 102.04
C TRP A 83 -43.70 -40.38 101.08
N TYR A 84 -44.77 -40.94 101.62
CA TYR A 84 -45.81 -41.65 100.89
C TYR A 84 -46.47 -40.80 99.78
N PRO A 85 -46.86 -39.52 99.99
CA PRO A 85 -47.44 -38.68 98.94
C PRO A 85 -46.49 -38.27 97.81
N ILE A 86 -45.16 -38.44 97.97
CA ILE A 86 -44.20 -38.10 96.91
C ILE A 86 -44.24 -39.12 95.78
N HIS A 87 -44.58 -40.36 96.11
CA HIS A 87 -44.78 -41.42 95.12
C HIS A 87 -46.22 -41.39 94.63
N ALA A 88 -46.54 -40.32 93.90
CA ALA A 88 -47.90 -39.95 93.51
C ALA A 88 -48.71 -41.11 92.89
N ASP A 89 -48.10 -41.91 92.03
CA ASP A 89 -48.77 -43.03 91.36
C ASP A 89 -49.17 -44.14 92.35
N LEU A 90 -48.28 -44.49 93.28
CA LEU A 90 -48.50 -45.51 94.30
C LEU A 90 -49.48 -45.03 95.38
N HIS A 91 -49.29 -43.79 95.83
CA HIS A 91 -50.17 -43.13 96.80
C HIS A 91 -51.61 -43.04 96.27
N THR A 92 -51.79 -42.50 95.06
CA THR A 92 -53.13 -42.32 94.49
C THR A 92 -53.84 -43.65 94.30
N ALA A 93 -53.15 -44.67 93.77
CA ALA A 93 -53.72 -45.99 93.55
C ALA A 93 -54.21 -46.66 94.86
N LEU A 94 -53.43 -46.56 95.94
CA LEU A 94 -53.78 -47.15 97.23
C LEU A 94 -54.85 -46.33 97.96
N GLU A 95 -54.75 -45.00 97.97
CA GLU A 95 -55.76 -44.14 98.61
C GLU A 95 -57.12 -44.21 97.92
N GLU A 96 -57.17 -44.25 96.58
CA GLU A 96 -58.42 -44.42 95.83
C GLU A 96 -59.09 -45.76 96.18
N PHE A 97 -58.30 -46.83 96.36
CA PHE A 97 -58.83 -48.11 96.78
C PHE A 97 -59.33 -48.06 98.23
N PHE A 98 -58.56 -47.53 99.19
CA PHE A 98 -58.98 -47.49 100.59
C PHE A 98 -60.18 -46.57 100.84
N HIS A 99 -60.44 -45.60 99.96
CA HIS A 99 -61.64 -44.75 100.03
C HIS A 99 -62.81 -45.26 99.17
N SER A 100 -62.61 -46.32 98.38
CA SER A 100 -63.64 -46.91 97.53
C SER A 100 -64.73 -47.60 98.34
N ASP A 101 -65.93 -47.67 97.77
CA ASP A 101 -67.03 -48.41 98.40
C ASP A 101 -66.75 -49.92 98.44
N GLU A 102 -65.96 -50.43 97.48
CA GLU A 102 -65.46 -51.81 97.46
C GLU A 102 -64.64 -52.16 98.72
N TYR A 103 -63.78 -51.25 99.18
CA TYR A 103 -62.99 -51.48 100.39
C TYR A 103 -63.82 -51.38 101.68
N LYS A 104 -64.84 -50.51 101.71
CA LYS A 104 -65.75 -50.40 102.87
C LYS A 104 -66.56 -51.67 103.06
N GLU A 105 -67.08 -52.25 101.98
CA GLU A 105 -67.80 -53.53 102.02
C GLU A 105 -66.87 -54.69 102.45
N TYR A 106 -65.63 -54.71 101.94
CA TYR A 106 -64.62 -55.69 102.34
C TYR A 106 -64.30 -55.60 103.84
N ARG A 107 -64.17 -54.37 104.36
CA ARG A 107 -63.89 -54.10 105.77
C ARG A 107 -65.01 -54.56 106.69
N GLU A 108 -66.28 -54.30 106.32
CA GLU A 108 -67.45 -54.76 107.08
C GLU A 108 -67.55 -56.27 107.10
N LYS A 109 -67.22 -56.94 105.98
CA LYS A 109 -67.25 -58.39 105.85
C LYS A 109 -66.18 -59.11 106.67
N GLU A 110 -64.99 -58.53 106.77
CA GLU A 110 -63.83 -59.11 107.47
C GLU A 110 -63.69 -58.61 108.92
N GLU A 111 -64.67 -57.87 109.44
CA GLU A 111 -64.71 -57.32 110.81
C GLU A 111 -63.45 -56.54 111.22
N LEU A 112 -62.90 -55.73 110.31
CA LEU A 112 -61.64 -55.00 110.53
C LEU A 112 -61.84 -53.69 111.31
N GLU A 113 -60.97 -53.43 112.29
CA GLU A 113 -60.99 -52.23 113.13
C GLU A 113 -60.71 -50.92 112.37
N GLU A 114 -61.12 -49.79 112.99
CA GLU A 114 -60.83 -48.36 112.71
C GLU A 114 -59.55 -48.06 111.89
N ASP A 115 -58.46 -48.64 112.38
CA ASP A 115 -57.10 -48.24 112.05
C ASP A 115 -56.30 -49.34 111.33
N VAL A 116 -56.96 -50.42 110.89
CA VAL A 116 -56.31 -51.57 110.25
C VAL A 116 -56.54 -51.54 108.74
N TYR A 117 -55.46 -51.34 107.99
CA TYR A 117 -55.46 -51.38 106.53
C TYR A 117 -54.91 -52.71 106.04
N VAL A 118 -55.58 -53.35 105.07
CA VAL A 118 -55.18 -54.65 104.49
C VAL A 118 -55.50 -54.66 102.98
N LEU A 119 -54.69 -55.36 102.18
CA LEU A 119 -55.01 -55.63 100.77
C LEU A 119 -55.41 -57.10 100.60
N SER A 120 -56.48 -57.35 99.85
CA SER A 120 -56.75 -58.70 99.33
C SER A 120 -55.65 -59.13 98.35
N GLU A 121 -55.44 -60.43 98.17
CA GLU A 121 -54.40 -60.96 97.25
C GLU A 121 -54.56 -60.46 95.81
N GLU A 122 -55.79 -60.41 95.30
CA GLU A 122 -56.09 -59.95 93.95
C GLU A 122 -55.73 -58.46 93.75
N LYS A 123 -55.98 -57.62 94.77
CA LYS A 123 -55.63 -56.19 94.72
C LYS A 123 -54.15 -55.98 94.93
N PHE A 124 -53.53 -56.77 95.80
CA PHE A 124 -52.08 -56.76 95.97
C PHE A 124 -51.35 -57.06 94.65
N ASP A 125 -51.73 -58.13 93.95
CA ASP A 125 -51.11 -58.49 92.66
C ASP A 125 -51.39 -57.46 91.56
N GLY A 126 -52.51 -56.73 91.63
CA GLY A 126 -52.82 -55.63 90.72
C GLY A 126 -52.00 -54.35 90.97
N PHE A 127 -51.68 -54.04 92.23
CA PHE A 127 -50.92 -52.85 92.60
C PHE A 127 -49.41 -53.08 92.62
N PHE A 128 -48.95 -54.30 92.95
CA PHE A 128 -47.55 -54.63 93.06
C PHE A 128 -46.86 -54.61 91.69
N LYS A 129 -45.85 -53.73 91.55
CA LYS A 129 -45.00 -53.62 90.36
C LYS A 129 -43.56 -53.85 90.75
N ILE A 130 -42.86 -54.70 90.00
CA ILE A 130 -41.45 -55.03 90.23
C ILE A 130 -40.56 -53.77 90.14
N ASP A 131 -40.90 -52.81 89.28
CA ASP A 131 -40.18 -51.53 89.17
C ASP A 131 -40.25 -50.68 90.46
N ASP A 132 -41.26 -50.91 91.30
CA ASP A 132 -41.49 -50.21 92.56
C ASP A 132 -41.10 -51.06 93.79
N LEU A 133 -40.34 -52.14 93.60
CA LEU A 133 -39.99 -53.11 94.66
C LEU A 133 -39.46 -52.45 95.94
N GLN A 134 -38.60 -51.42 95.79
CA GLN A 134 -38.06 -50.67 96.93
C GLN A 134 -39.13 -49.86 97.68
N LYS A 135 -40.14 -49.33 96.98
CA LYS A 135 -41.26 -48.60 97.59
C LYS A 135 -42.18 -49.57 98.35
N TRP A 136 -42.41 -50.76 97.80
CA TRP A 136 -43.18 -51.82 98.47
C TRP A 136 -42.47 -52.36 99.72
N ARG A 137 -41.13 -52.42 99.73
CA ARG A 137 -40.35 -52.74 100.94
C ARG A 137 -40.51 -51.68 102.03
N VAL A 138 -40.55 -50.41 101.65
CA VAL A 138 -40.83 -49.32 102.59
C VAL A 138 -42.26 -49.45 103.15
N LEU A 139 -43.25 -49.77 102.32
CA LEU A 139 -44.63 -50.02 102.77
C LEU A 139 -44.71 -51.20 103.75
N LEU A 140 -44.03 -52.30 103.47
CA LEU A 140 -44.00 -53.48 104.34
C LEU A 140 -43.51 -53.16 105.77
N VAL A 141 -42.53 -52.26 105.89
CA VAL A 141 -41.85 -51.97 107.17
C VAL A 141 -42.44 -50.77 107.91
N PHE A 142 -42.80 -49.69 107.22
CA PHE A 142 -43.13 -48.40 107.84
C PHE A 142 -44.56 -47.92 107.60
N SER A 143 -45.37 -48.66 106.81
CA SER A 143 -46.79 -48.34 106.61
C SER A 143 -47.66 -48.96 107.71
N PRO A 144 -48.82 -48.36 108.03
CA PRO A 144 -49.86 -49.04 108.82
C PRO A 144 -50.53 -50.22 108.09
N LEU A 145 -50.27 -50.41 106.80
CA LEU A 145 -50.79 -51.50 105.98
C LEU A 145 -50.26 -52.87 106.44
N LYS A 146 -51.14 -53.80 106.78
CA LYS A 146 -50.79 -55.18 107.13
C LYS A 146 -50.74 -56.08 105.89
N PHE A 147 -49.72 -56.93 105.82
CA PHE A 147 -49.51 -57.87 104.72
C PHE A 147 -49.62 -59.31 105.22
N THR A 148 -50.09 -60.21 104.35
CA THR A 148 -49.99 -61.66 104.61
C THR A 148 -48.55 -62.16 104.39
N ASP A 149 -48.20 -63.32 104.95
CA ASP A 149 -46.86 -63.91 104.77
C ASP A 149 -46.50 -64.13 103.29
N GLU A 150 -47.49 -64.52 102.47
CA GLU A 150 -47.30 -64.71 101.04
C GLU A 150 -47.05 -63.39 100.29
N GLN A 151 -47.76 -62.31 100.67
CA GLN A 151 -47.53 -60.97 100.13
C GLN A 151 -46.15 -60.44 100.53
N ALA A 152 -45.76 -60.62 101.79
CA ALA A 152 -44.44 -60.23 102.28
C ALA A 152 -43.32 -60.98 101.54
N GLN A 153 -43.48 -62.27 101.28
CA GLN A 153 -42.51 -63.06 100.55
C GLN A 153 -42.36 -62.60 99.08
N LYS A 154 -43.45 -62.23 98.40
CA LYS A 154 -43.41 -61.64 97.06
C LYS A 154 -42.64 -60.31 97.00
N ILE A 155 -42.79 -59.45 98.02
CA ILE A 155 -42.05 -58.17 98.12
C ILE A 155 -40.54 -58.39 98.34
N LEU A 156 -40.17 -59.50 98.96
CA LEU A 156 -38.79 -59.83 99.32
C LEU A 156 -38.05 -60.66 98.26
N ASP A 157 -38.72 -61.12 97.20
CA ASP A 157 -38.10 -61.90 96.13
C ASP A 157 -37.30 -61.01 95.15
N ASP A 158 -35.97 -60.95 95.33
CA ASP A 158 -35.04 -60.20 94.46
C ASP A 158 -34.83 -60.82 93.06
N SER A 159 -35.28 -62.06 92.82
CA SER A 159 -34.98 -62.78 91.58
C SER A 159 -35.67 -62.17 90.34
N GLN A 160 -36.87 -61.61 90.51
CA GLN A 160 -37.68 -61.05 89.41
C GLN A 160 -37.20 -59.66 88.96
N GLY A 161 -36.59 -58.88 89.86
CA GLY A 161 -36.03 -57.56 89.52
C GLY A 161 -34.78 -57.65 88.66
N ASN A 162 -33.95 -58.66 88.89
CA ASN A 162 -32.70 -58.86 88.15
C ASN A 162 -32.93 -59.24 86.68
N THR A 163 -33.97 -60.02 86.37
CA THR A 163 -34.32 -60.38 84.99
C THR A 163 -34.79 -59.18 84.17
N HIS A 164 -35.61 -58.30 84.75
CA HIS A 164 -36.08 -57.09 84.06
C HIS A 164 -34.94 -56.09 83.75
N LEU A 165 -33.96 -55.98 84.65
CA LEU A 165 -32.77 -55.15 84.41
C LEU A 165 -31.90 -55.68 83.27
N LEU A 166 -31.75 -57.00 83.14
CA LEU A 166 -30.98 -57.62 82.06
C LEU A 166 -31.63 -57.39 80.69
N ASP A 167 -32.95 -57.56 80.58
CA ASP A 167 -33.68 -57.28 79.33
C ASP A 167 -33.54 -55.81 78.90
N ARG A 168 -33.56 -54.91 79.87
CA ARG A 168 -33.38 -53.48 79.62
C ARG A 168 -31.96 -53.15 79.18
N ILE A 169 -30.94 -53.79 79.76
CA ILE A 169 -29.54 -53.66 79.30
C ILE A 169 -29.43 -54.14 77.85
N SER A 170 -30.01 -55.30 77.51
CA SER A 170 -30.01 -55.82 76.13
C SER A 170 -30.64 -54.83 75.16
N SER A 171 -31.79 -54.23 75.52
CA SER A 171 -32.45 -53.24 74.67
C SER A 171 -31.62 -51.96 74.46
N PHE A 172 -30.81 -51.57 75.46
CA PHE A 172 -29.93 -50.42 75.36
C PHE A 172 -28.69 -50.71 74.52
N GLU A 173 -28.14 -51.93 74.60
CA GLU A 173 -27.03 -52.37 73.74
C GLU A 173 -27.44 -52.39 72.27
N GLU A 174 -28.61 -52.94 71.94
CA GLU A 174 -29.15 -52.92 70.57
C GLU A 174 -29.30 -51.49 70.03
N ARG A 175 -29.83 -50.59 70.86
CA ARG A 175 -30.03 -49.18 70.49
C ARG A 175 -28.70 -48.44 70.33
N MET A 176 -27.69 -48.77 71.12
CA MET A 176 -26.34 -48.24 70.97
C MET A 176 -25.72 -48.69 69.65
N ASP A 177 -25.83 -49.97 69.30
CA ASP A 177 -25.32 -50.52 68.05
C ASP A 177 -25.97 -49.86 66.83
N GLU A 178 -27.28 -49.64 66.87
CA GLU A 178 -28.01 -48.93 65.82
C GLU A 178 -27.51 -47.49 65.65
N LEU A 179 -27.39 -46.74 66.75
CA LEU A 179 -26.88 -45.37 66.72
C LEU A 179 -25.44 -45.30 66.22
N GLN A 180 -24.61 -46.29 66.56
CA GLN A 180 -23.23 -46.35 66.11
C GLN A 180 -23.15 -46.59 64.60
N ARG A 181 -23.97 -47.51 64.07
CA ARG A 181 -24.08 -47.74 62.61
C ARG A 181 -24.59 -46.51 61.87
N GLU A 182 -25.56 -45.80 62.44
CA GLU A 182 -26.09 -44.57 61.86
C GLU A 182 -25.03 -43.45 61.84
N ASN A 183 -24.26 -43.33 62.92
CA ASN A 183 -23.17 -42.36 63.01
C ASN A 183 -22.06 -42.65 61.99
N ASP A 184 -21.66 -43.91 61.83
CA ASP A 184 -20.67 -44.31 60.82
C ASP A 184 -21.16 -43.97 59.40
N ARG A 185 -22.43 -44.22 59.11
CA ARG A 185 -23.05 -43.87 57.82
C ARG A 185 -23.04 -42.36 57.58
N LEU A 186 -23.47 -41.58 58.57
CA LEU A 186 -23.48 -40.11 58.47
C LEU A 186 -22.06 -39.56 58.30
N THR A 187 -21.07 -40.15 58.97
CA THR A 187 -19.66 -39.73 58.86
C THR A 187 -19.13 -39.97 57.44
N GLN A 188 -19.41 -41.14 56.85
CA GLN A 188 -19.04 -41.42 55.46
C GLN A 188 -19.72 -40.49 54.46
N GLU A 189 -21.00 -40.16 54.68
CA GLU A 189 -21.73 -39.22 53.84
C GLU A 189 -21.13 -37.80 53.95
N ASN A 190 -20.76 -37.38 55.16
CA ASN A 190 -20.11 -36.10 55.40
C ASN A 190 -18.74 -36.00 54.70
N GLU A 191 -17.91 -37.04 54.78
CA GLU A 191 -16.63 -37.09 54.05
C GLU A 191 -16.83 -37.01 52.53
N ARG A 192 -17.85 -37.68 52.00
CA ARG A 192 -18.18 -37.63 50.57
C ARG A 192 -18.61 -36.23 50.15
N LEU A 193 -19.47 -35.58 50.92
CA LEU A 193 -19.92 -34.21 50.66
C LEU A 193 -18.76 -33.20 50.77
N GLN A 194 -17.85 -33.38 51.73
CA GLN A 194 -16.63 -32.56 51.81
C GLN A 194 -15.76 -32.70 50.57
N LYS A 195 -15.50 -33.93 50.10
CA LYS A 195 -14.74 -34.17 48.86
C LYS A 195 -15.42 -33.55 47.63
N GLN A 196 -16.74 -33.62 47.53
CA GLN A 196 -17.48 -33.00 46.44
C GLN A 196 -17.40 -31.46 46.52
N THR A 197 -17.48 -30.90 47.73
CA THR A 197 -17.38 -29.45 47.95
C THR A 197 -15.98 -28.93 47.59
N THR A 198 -14.92 -29.65 47.96
CA THR A 198 -13.55 -29.26 47.59
C THR A 198 -13.32 -29.35 46.08
N GLN A 199 -13.85 -30.37 45.42
CA GLN A 199 -13.77 -30.51 43.96
C GLN A 199 -14.50 -29.34 43.25
N VAL A 200 -15.76 -29.07 43.61
CA VAL A 200 -16.52 -27.95 43.01
C VAL A 200 -15.84 -26.61 43.27
N SER A 201 -15.23 -26.44 44.45
CA SER A 201 -14.44 -25.25 44.77
C SER A 201 -13.24 -25.09 43.84
N SER A 202 -12.47 -26.17 43.59
CA SER A 202 -11.35 -26.13 42.64
C SER A 202 -11.80 -25.83 41.20
N GLU A 203 -12.87 -26.49 40.72
CA GLU A 203 -13.43 -26.24 39.39
C GLU A 203 -13.91 -24.78 39.25
N SER A 204 -14.50 -24.21 40.32
CA SER A 204 -14.90 -22.80 40.35
C SER A 204 -13.71 -21.84 40.23
N VAL A 205 -12.59 -22.15 40.87
CA VAL A 205 -11.36 -21.35 40.77
C VAL A 205 -10.80 -21.41 39.35
N ASP A 206 -10.74 -22.59 38.74
CA ASP A 206 -10.26 -22.78 37.37
C ASP A 206 -11.15 -22.07 36.35
N GLN A 207 -12.48 -22.15 36.50
CA GLN A 207 -13.42 -21.39 35.66
C GLN A 207 -13.25 -19.87 35.81
N LYS A 208 -13.05 -19.37 37.03
CA LYS A 208 -12.76 -17.94 37.26
C LYS A 208 -11.46 -17.52 36.60
N ARG A 209 -10.44 -18.37 36.59
CA ARG A 209 -9.17 -18.12 35.90
C ARG A 209 -9.35 -18.07 34.39
N ALA A 210 -10.00 -19.08 33.80
CA ALA A 210 -10.30 -19.12 32.37
C ALA A 210 -11.12 -17.90 31.92
N THR A 211 -12.10 -17.48 32.73
CA THR A 211 -12.89 -16.27 32.46
C THR A 211 -12.04 -14.99 32.44
N ARG A 212 -11.03 -14.88 33.32
CA ARG A 212 -10.10 -13.75 33.31
C ARG A 212 -9.20 -13.76 32.09
N GLU A 213 -8.67 -14.92 31.72
CA GLU A 213 -7.82 -15.09 30.53
C GLU A 213 -8.60 -14.72 29.26
N LEU A 214 -9.83 -15.23 29.09
CA LEU A 214 -10.71 -14.87 27.97
C LEU A 214 -11.03 -13.37 27.92
N ARG A 215 -11.24 -12.72 29.08
CA ARG A 215 -11.45 -11.26 29.11
C ARG A 215 -10.22 -10.49 28.63
N VAL A 216 -9.02 -10.94 28.97
CA VAL A 216 -7.77 -10.33 28.48
C VAL A 216 -7.63 -10.56 26.98
N GLU A 217 -7.95 -11.75 26.48
CA GLU A 217 -7.92 -12.00 25.03
C GLU A 217 -8.90 -11.09 24.28
N VAL A 218 -10.13 -10.94 24.77
CA VAL A 218 -11.13 -10.03 24.17
C VAL A 218 -10.60 -8.60 24.09
N THR A 219 -10.03 -8.04 25.16
CA THR A 219 -9.49 -6.67 25.12
C THR A 219 -8.29 -6.55 24.18
N THR A 220 -7.45 -7.59 24.06
CA THR A 220 -6.37 -7.59 23.06
C THR A 220 -6.88 -7.66 21.63
N PHE A 221 -8.00 -8.35 21.37
CA PHE A 221 -8.62 -8.38 20.05
C PHE A 221 -9.30 -7.05 19.72
N GLU A 222 -9.98 -6.42 20.67
CA GLU A 222 -10.58 -5.09 20.51
C GLU A 222 -9.52 -4.05 20.14
N THR A 223 -8.42 -3.97 20.90
CA THR A 223 -7.31 -3.05 20.61
C THR A 223 -6.66 -3.31 19.25
N ARG A 224 -6.48 -4.58 18.84
CA ARG A 224 -6.00 -4.92 17.50
C ARG A 224 -6.99 -4.49 16.41
N MET A 225 -8.29 -4.69 16.63
CA MET A 225 -9.33 -4.31 15.68
C MET A 225 -9.38 -2.80 15.49
N GLU A 226 -9.29 -2.02 16.57
CA GLU A 226 -9.19 -0.56 16.51
C GLU A 226 -7.94 -0.12 15.74
N SER A 227 -6.77 -0.70 16.03
CA SER A 227 -5.53 -0.42 15.30
C SER A 227 -5.70 -0.67 13.79
N VAL A 228 -6.22 -1.84 13.40
CA VAL A 228 -6.47 -2.18 11.99
C VAL A 228 -7.49 -1.22 11.36
N GLN A 229 -8.53 -0.81 12.07
CA GLN A 229 -9.49 0.18 11.56
C GLN A 229 -8.85 1.55 11.34
N THR A 230 -7.97 1.99 12.24
CA THR A 230 -7.25 3.26 12.08
C THR A 230 -6.29 3.20 10.89
N GLU A 231 -5.57 2.09 10.72
CA GLU A 231 -4.69 1.88 9.59
C GLU A 231 -5.47 1.80 8.27
N ASN A 232 -6.62 1.13 8.22
CA ASN A 232 -7.47 1.08 7.04
C ASN A 232 -7.99 2.47 6.64
N LYS A 233 -8.38 3.30 7.61
CA LYS A 233 -8.76 4.70 7.36
C LYS A 233 -7.59 5.51 6.78
N ARG A 234 -6.39 5.33 7.33
CA ARG A 234 -5.17 5.98 6.81
C ARG A 234 -4.87 5.55 5.38
N LEU A 235 -4.86 4.24 5.10
CA LEU A 235 -4.63 3.70 3.77
C LEU A 235 -5.66 4.18 2.75
N ARG A 236 -6.94 4.26 3.12
CA ARG A 236 -7.97 4.85 2.24
C ARG A 236 -7.68 6.31 1.91
N SER A 237 -7.31 7.12 2.90
CA SER A 237 -6.91 8.51 2.67
C SER A 237 -5.67 8.63 1.79
N GLU A 238 -4.69 7.73 1.95
CA GLU A 238 -3.50 7.69 1.10
C GLU A 238 -3.87 7.33 -0.34
N VAL A 239 -4.74 6.33 -0.54
CA VAL A 239 -5.26 5.95 -1.86
C VAL A 239 -6.01 7.10 -2.52
N ASP A 240 -6.92 7.77 -1.80
CA ASP A 240 -7.67 8.91 -2.35
C ASP A 240 -6.74 10.05 -2.78
N SER A 241 -5.71 10.35 -1.97
CA SER A 241 -4.70 11.35 -2.30
C SER A 241 -3.87 10.95 -3.53
N ALA A 242 -3.49 9.67 -3.64
CA ALA A 242 -2.77 9.13 -4.79
C ALA A 242 -3.64 9.19 -6.06
N GLU A 243 -4.92 8.86 -5.97
CA GLU A 243 -5.85 9.00 -7.09
C GLU A 243 -6.00 10.44 -7.56
N GLU A 244 -6.08 11.41 -6.64
CA GLU A 244 -6.11 12.83 -6.99
C GLU A 244 -4.83 13.28 -7.69
N THR A 245 -3.66 12.86 -7.21
CA THR A 245 -2.38 13.19 -7.86
C THR A 245 -2.32 12.58 -9.27
N ILE A 246 -2.72 11.32 -9.43
CA ILE A 246 -2.81 10.66 -10.75
C ILE A 246 -3.75 11.42 -11.68
N LYS A 247 -4.94 11.83 -11.20
CA LYS A 247 -5.89 12.64 -11.98
C LYS A 247 -5.26 13.96 -12.42
N LYS A 248 -4.58 14.68 -11.52
CA LYS A 248 -3.87 15.94 -11.84
C LYS A 248 -2.78 15.72 -12.89
N HIS A 249 -1.92 14.71 -12.70
CA HIS A 249 -0.85 14.37 -13.63
C HIS A 249 -1.40 13.97 -15.01
N LYS A 250 -2.50 13.22 -15.06
CA LYS A 250 -3.15 12.83 -16.32
C LYS A 250 -3.70 14.04 -17.07
N VAL A 251 -4.32 14.99 -16.36
CA VAL A 251 -4.80 16.24 -16.96
C VAL A 251 -3.64 17.08 -17.49
N GLU A 252 -2.56 17.22 -16.71
CA GLU A 252 -1.39 17.99 -17.11
C GLU A 252 -0.66 17.36 -18.30
N ALA A 253 -0.45 16.04 -18.29
CA ALA A 253 0.13 15.29 -19.41
C ALA A 253 -0.72 15.45 -20.68
N LYS A 254 -2.05 15.35 -20.57
CA LYS A 254 -2.96 15.58 -21.71
C LYS A 254 -2.86 17.02 -22.23
N LYS A 255 -2.69 18.02 -21.36
CA LYS A 255 -2.51 19.42 -21.75
C LYS A 255 -1.17 19.62 -22.48
N LYS A 256 -0.07 19.08 -21.94
CA LYS A 256 1.27 19.13 -22.57
C LYS A 256 1.27 18.44 -23.93
N ALA A 257 0.74 17.22 -24.02
CA ALA A 257 0.63 16.49 -25.28
C ALA A 257 -0.19 17.26 -26.33
N LYS A 258 -1.33 17.86 -25.95
CA LYS A 258 -2.11 18.73 -26.86
C LYS A 258 -1.31 19.95 -27.33
N ALA A 259 -0.56 20.59 -26.44
CA ALA A 259 0.27 21.75 -26.79
C ALA A 259 1.40 21.34 -27.76
N GLU A 260 2.05 20.20 -27.55
CA GLU A 260 3.08 19.69 -28.44
C GLU A 260 2.53 19.26 -29.80
N VAL A 261 1.40 18.55 -29.84
CA VAL A 261 0.73 18.17 -31.10
C VAL A 261 0.35 19.42 -31.90
N THR A 262 -0.20 20.45 -31.26
CA THR A 262 -0.54 21.70 -31.95
C THR A 262 0.70 22.46 -32.43
N ARG A 263 1.79 22.45 -31.67
CA ARG A 263 3.07 23.04 -32.09
C ARG A 263 3.64 22.29 -33.30
N LEU A 264 3.72 20.97 -33.23
CA LEU A 264 4.25 20.13 -34.32
C LEU A 264 3.38 20.24 -35.58
N ALA A 265 2.05 20.27 -35.45
CA ALA A 265 1.17 20.49 -36.60
C ALA A 265 1.43 21.82 -37.31
N LYS A 266 1.69 22.90 -36.56
CA LYS A 266 2.08 24.20 -37.14
C LYS A 266 3.42 24.13 -37.85
N GLU A 267 4.38 23.41 -37.28
CA GLU A 267 5.71 23.25 -37.86
C GLU A 267 5.69 22.40 -39.14
N VAL A 268 4.93 21.30 -39.14
CA VAL A 268 4.68 20.47 -40.34
C VAL A 268 4.08 21.33 -41.44
N LYS A 269 3.01 22.09 -41.15
CA LYS A 269 2.40 22.98 -42.14
C LYS A 269 3.40 24.01 -42.69
N ARG A 270 4.21 24.62 -41.82
CA ARG A 270 5.27 25.56 -42.24
C ARG A 270 6.28 24.90 -43.16
N LEU A 271 6.70 23.66 -42.86
CA LEU A 271 7.65 22.91 -43.68
C LEU A 271 7.03 22.48 -45.03
N GLU A 272 5.76 22.08 -45.04
CA GLU A 272 5.00 21.80 -46.27
C GLU A 272 4.90 23.03 -47.16
N ASP A 273 4.56 24.19 -46.60
CA ASP A 273 4.52 25.46 -47.33
C ASP A 273 5.90 25.84 -47.89
N GLN A 274 6.97 25.66 -47.11
CA GLN A 274 8.35 25.87 -47.57
C GLN A 274 8.74 24.91 -48.69
N LEU A 275 8.39 23.63 -48.57
CA LEU A 275 8.65 22.62 -49.60
C LEU A 275 7.93 23.00 -50.91
N GLY A 276 6.67 23.40 -50.83
CA GLY A 276 5.90 23.86 -51.99
C GLY A 276 6.53 25.08 -52.66
N GLN A 277 7.00 26.06 -51.88
CA GLN A 277 7.73 27.22 -52.42
C GLN A 277 9.03 26.82 -53.12
N TRP A 278 9.81 25.89 -52.55
CA TRP A 278 11.05 25.41 -53.17
C TRP A 278 10.79 24.60 -54.44
N GLN A 279 9.76 23.76 -54.46
CA GLN A 279 9.33 23.04 -55.65
C GLN A 279 8.90 24.01 -56.77
N ALA A 280 8.13 25.04 -56.44
CA ALA A 280 7.74 26.07 -57.41
C ALA A 280 8.95 26.82 -57.97
N LYS A 281 9.88 27.27 -57.11
CA LYS A 281 11.13 27.92 -57.54
C LYS A 281 11.98 27.01 -58.43
N TYR A 282 12.07 25.72 -58.09
CA TYR A 282 12.82 24.75 -58.88
C TYR A 282 12.20 24.59 -60.27
N GLU A 283 10.88 24.44 -60.38
CA GLU A 283 10.22 24.30 -61.68
C GLU A 283 10.30 25.60 -62.51
N GLU A 284 10.19 26.77 -61.87
CA GLU A 284 10.41 28.06 -62.52
C GLU A 284 11.84 28.17 -63.09
N GLN A 285 12.85 27.85 -62.29
CA GLN A 285 14.25 27.83 -62.74
C GLN A 285 14.49 26.81 -63.85
N ARG A 286 13.85 25.66 -63.79
CA ARG A 286 13.95 24.62 -64.83
C ARG A 286 13.36 25.12 -66.15
N VAL A 287 12.19 25.75 -66.12
CA VAL A 287 11.57 26.35 -67.31
C VAL A 287 12.43 27.50 -67.86
N GLU A 288 12.94 28.37 -66.99
CA GLU A 288 13.81 29.47 -67.39
C GLU A 288 15.10 28.96 -68.02
N THR A 289 15.72 27.93 -67.44
CA THR A 289 16.93 27.30 -67.98
C THR A 289 16.67 26.71 -69.36
N LYS A 290 15.57 25.97 -69.54
CA LYS A 290 15.16 25.45 -70.85
C LYS A 290 14.93 26.57 -71.87
N GLY A 291 14.27 27.66 -71.48
CA GLY A 291 14.07 28.81 -72.35
C GLY A 291 15.38 29.53 -72.71
N ARG A 292 16.36 29.56 -71.81
CA ARG A 292 17.71 30.06 -72.11
C ARG A 292 18.46 29.13 -73.06
N GLU A 293 18.37 27.81 -72.88
CA GLU A 293 18.94 26.82 -73.79
C GLU A 293 18.36 26.94 -75.20
N GLU A 294 17.04 27.10 -75.33
CA GLU A 294 16.37 27.34 -76.62
C GLU A 294 16.86 28.63 -77.29
N ARG A 295 16.99 29.74 -76.55
CA ARG A 295 17.55 31.01 -77.08
C ARG A 295 19.01 30.89 -77.49
N ILE A 296 19.82 30.14 -76.73
CA ILE A 296 21.22 29.87 -77.10
C ILE A 296 21.26 29.12 -78.42
N ALA A 297 20.45 28.07 -78.59
CA ALA A 297 20.37 27.32 -79.84
C ALA A 297 19.93 28.20 -81.03
N GLU A 298 18.93 29.07 -80.84
CA GLU A 298 18.50 30.03 -81.86
C GLU A 298 19.64 31.00 -82.24
N LEU A 299 20.33 31.57 -81.25
CA LEU A 299 21.46 32.47 -81.49
C LEU A 299 22.62 31.76 -82.19
N GLU A 300 22.96 30.53 -81.80
CA GLU A 300 23.97 29.72 -82.48
C GLU A 300 23.63 29.48 -83.95
N THR A 301 22.36 29.21 -84.27
CA THR A 301 21.93 29.09 -85.68
C THR A 301 22.04 30.41 -86.43
N SER A 302 21.62 31.52 -85.81
CA SER A 302 21.74 32.85 -86.42
C SER A 302 23.20 33.28 -86.64
N VAL A 303 24.11 32.91 -85.73
CA VAL A 303 25.55 33.18 -85.88
C VAL A 303 26.09 32.40 -87.07
N LYS A 304 25.79 31.10 -87.18
CA LYS A 304 26.21 30.28 -88.33
C LYS A 304 25.71 30.84 -89.66
N ASP A 305 24.46 31.28 -89.72
CA ASP A 305 23.89 31.90 -90.93
C ASP A 305 24.64 33.19 -91.30
N LYS A 306 25.02 34.01 -90.30
CA LYS A 306 25.78 35.25 -90.50
C LYS A 306 27.23 34.99 -90.91
N GLU A 307 27.88 33.98 -90.34
CA GLU A 307 29.22 33.56 -90.75
C GLU A 307 29.24 33.11 -92.21
N ALA A 308 28.26 32.33 -92.64
CA ALA A 308 28.10 31.93 -94.05
C ALA A 308 27.86 33.13 -94.99
N GLU A 309 27.10 34.14 -94.53
CA GLU A 309 26.89 35.39 -95.29
C GLU A 309 28.21 36.17 -95.44
N ILE A 310 29.01 36.28 -94.38
CA ILE A 310 30.32 36.94 -94.40
C ILE A 310 31.29 36.21 -95.33
N GLU A 311 31.35 34.88 -95.26
CA GLU A 311 32.19 34.08 -96.15
C GLU A 311 31.85 34.32 -97.63
N GLY A 312 30.55 34.31 -97.97
CA GLY A 312 30.10 34.63 -99.33
C GLY A 312 30.38 36.08 -99.78
N LEU A 313 30.45 37.04 -98.85
CA LEU A 313 30.87 38.42 -99.16
C LEU A 313 32.38 38.52 -99.40
N ASN A 314 33.18 37.81 -98.60
CA ASN A 314 34.64 37.78 -98.76
C ASN A 314 35.06 37.17 -100.10
N GLU A 315 34.40 36.09 -100.53
CA GLU A 315 34.63 35.51 -101.87
C GLU A 315 34.37 36.51 -103.00
N ARG A 316 33.30 37.31 -102.89
CA ARG A 316 33.00 38.37 -103.89
C ARG A 316 34.04 39.49 -103.87
N ALA A 317 34.51 39.89 -102.69
CA ALA A 317 35.54 40.91 -102.57
C ALA A 317 36.84 40.46 -103.26
N ALA A 318 37.26 39.21 -103.05
CA ALA A 318 38.45 38.64 -103.71
C ALA A 318 38.36 38.67 -105.25
N ILE A 319 37.18 38.41 -105.82
CA ILE A 319 36.96 38.48 -107.27
C ILE A 319 37.13 39.92 -107.80
N LEU A 320 36.65 40.92 -107.06
CA LEU A 320 36.74 42.33 -107.47
C LEU A 320 38.17 42.87 -107.43
N GLU A 321 39.01 42.39 -106.52
CA GLU A 321 40.41 42.81 -106.42
C GLU A 321 41.26 42.41 -107.64
N CYS A 322 40.92 41.35 -108.37
CA CYS A 322 41.65 40.89 -109.57
C CYS A 322 41.25 41.58 -110.89
N PHE A 323 40.27 42.49 -110.88
CA PHE A 323 39.76 43.15 -112.08
C PHE A 323 40.80 44.04 -112.83
N PRO A 324 41.69 44.80 -112.14
CA PRO A 324 42.68 45.63 -112.83
C PRO A 324 43.73 44.83 -113.61
N ASP A 325 44.14 43.66 -113.14
CA ASP A 325 45.13 42.82 -113.82
C ASP A 325 44.58 42.21 -115.13
N LEU A 326 43.29 41.85 -115.14
CA LEU A 326 42.57 41.37 -116.33
C LEU A 326 42.46 42.42 -117.45
N LEU A 327 42.46 43.72 -117.11
CA LEU A 327 42.42 44.82 -118.07
C LEU A 327 43.80 45.08 -118.70
N LEU A 328 44.87 44.93 -117.93
CA LEU A 328 46.24 45.24 -118.38
C LEU A 328 46.83 44.18 -119.32
N ASP A 329 46.35 42.93 -119.23
CA ASP A 329 46.78 41.82 -120.10
C ASP A 329 46.29 41.95 -121.56
N LYS A 330 45.31 42.82 -121.82
CA LYS A 330 44.71 43.00 -123.16
C LYS A 330 45.40 44.03 -124.06
N PHE A 331 46.46 44.70 -123.61
CA PHE A 331 47.12 45.77 -124.37
C PHE A 331 48.33 45.30 -125.21
N ASP A 332 48.34 45.68 -126.49
CA ASP A 332 49.49 45.51 -127.41
C ASP A 332 50.51 46.64 -127.21
N TRP A 333 51.34 46.50 -126.16
CA TRP A 333 52.35 47.48 -125.74
C TRP A 333 53.36 47.90 -126.83
N PRO A 334 53.86 47.02 -127.72
CA PRO A 334 54.73 47.40 -128.82
C PRO A 334 54.11 48.38 -129.82
N LYS A 335 52.82 48.21 -130.15
CA LYS A 335 52.11 49.11 -131.06
C LYS A 335 51.98 50.50 -130.46
N VAL A 336 51.61 50.58 -129.18
CA VAL A 336 51.53 51.82 -128.39
C VAL A 336 52.87 52.56 -128.38
N GLY A 337 53.97 51.86 -128.14
CA GLY A 337 55.29 52.48 -128.10
C GLY A 337 55.78 53.07 -129.43
N SER A 338 55.34 52.51 -130.56
CA SER A 338 55.75 52.96 -131.90
C SER A 338 55.06 54.26 -132.35
N GLN A 339 53.89 54.58 -131.80
CA GLN A 339 53.08 55.75 -132.18
C GLN A 339 53.49 57.03 -131.44
N MET A 340 54.42 56.94 -130.49
CA MET A 340 54.82 58.06 -129.64
C MET A 340 55.92 58.94 -130.24
N LYS A 341 55.67 60.25 -130.32
CA LYS A 341 56.69 61.29 -130.59
C LYS A 341 57.46 61.63 -129.29
N LEU A 342 58.41 60.77 -128.89
CA LEU A 342 59.22 60.97 -127.68
C LEU A 342 60.51 61.77 -127.96
N THR A 343 60.89 62.66 -127.02
CA THR A 343 62.20 63.33 -126.99
C THR A 343 63.34 62.29 -126.82
N PRO A 344 64.57 62.55 -127.33
CA PRO A 344 65.63 61.52 -127.37
C PRO A 344 66.01 60.90 -126.02
N ALA A 345 65.95 61.67 -124.92
CA ALA A 345 66.21 61.18 -123.57
C ALA A 345 65.09 60.24 -123.08
N LEU A 346 63.83 60.65 -123.24
CA LEU A 346 62.66 59.82 -122.96
C LEU A 346 62.62 58.57 -123.84
N LYS A 347 63.01 58.70 -125.11
CA LYS A 347 63.07 57.59 -126.06
C LYS A 347 64.12 56.55 -125.65
N ARG A 348 65.22 56.94 -125.00
CA ARG A 348 66.18 55.97 -124.41
C ARG A 348 65.62 55.27 -123.18
N GLN A 349 64.99 56.00 -122.25
CA GLN A 349 64.41 55.38 -121.05
C GLN A 349 63.24 54.45 -121.41
N PHE A 350 62.35 54.90 -122.28
CA PHE A 350 61.22 54.14 -122.82
C PHE A 350 61.68 52.97 -123.69
N ASN A 351 62.69 53.14 -124.56
CA ASN A 351 63.25 52.01 -125.31
C ASN A 351 64.08 51.06 -124.43
N SER A 352 64.59 51.47 -123.26
CA SER A 352 65.20 50.53 -122.30
C SER A 352 64.13 49.68 -121.60
N LEU A 353 62.93 50.23 -121.39
CA LEU A 353 61.74 49.50 -120.95
C LEU A 353 61.22 48.57 -122.07
N ILE A 354 61.16 49.04 -123.32
CA ILE A 354 60.76 48.21 -124.48
C ILE A 354 61.80 47.14 -124.85
N LYS A 355 63.12 47.38 -124.67
CA LYS A 355 64.14 46.33 -124.86
C LYS A 355 64.15 45.28 -123.76
N LYS A 356 63.53 45.55 -122.60
CA LYS A 356 63.22 44.55 -121.56
C LYS A 356 61.86 43.88 -121.80
N LEU A 357 61.05 44.38 -122.74
CA LEU A 357 59.83 43.73 -123.27
C LEU A 357 60.15 42.78 -124.45
N ARG A 358 61.38 42.24 -124.55
CA ARG A 358 61.72 41.26 -125.59
C ARG A 358 60.97 39.96 -125.32
N TYR A 359 60.18 39.55 -126.29
CA TYR A 359 59.52 38.25 -126.39
C TYR A 359 60.49 37.09 -126.11
N GLU A 360 60.26 36.36 -125.02
CA GLU A 360 60.75 34.98 -124.89
C GLU A 360 59.88 34.04 -125.74
N GLU A 361 60.43 32.89 -126.15
CA GLU A 361 59.86 31.98 -127.16
C GLU A 361 58.43 31.46 -126.83
N ASP A 362 57.97 31.62 -125.58
CA ASP A 362 56.71 31.09 -125.06
C ASP A 362 55.53 32.08 -125.06
N ARG A 363 55.67 33.28 -125.65
CA ARG A 363 54.61 34.32 -125.74
C ARG A 363 53.98 34.74 -124.40
N THR A 364 54.61 34.45 -123.26
CA THR A 364 54.20 34.94 -121.94
C THR A 364 54.97 36.22 -121.58
N LEU A 365 54.23 37.27 -121.19
CA LEU A 365 54.75 38.62 -120.95
C LEU A 365 55.15 38.77 -119.47
N THR A 366 56.36 38.36 -119.08
CA THR A 366 56.90 38.59 -117.73
C THR A 366 57.51 39.99 -117.64
N ILE A 367 56.73 40.95 -117.13
CA ILE A 367 57.18 42.33 -116.96
C ILE A 367 58.05 42.44 -115.69
N ASP A 368 59.36 42.59 -115.85
CA ASP A 368 60.23 43.12 -114.81
C ASP A 368 60.01 44.64 -114.66
N GLY A 369 58.94 44.99 -113.94
CA GLY A 369 58.53 46.37 -113.65
C GLY A 369 57.25 46.80 -114.34
N SER A 370 56.08 46.56 -113.73
CA SER A 370 54.79 47.02 -114.28
C SER A 370 54.75 48.54 -114.48
N ILE A 371 53.86 49.03 -115.35
CA ILE A 371 53.57 50.48 -115.46
C ILE A 371 53.26 51.07 -114.09
N THR A 372 52.59 50.32 -113.21
CA THR A 372 52.34 50.70 -111.82
C THR A 372 53.65 50.91 -111.06
N GLN A 373 54.64 50.01 -111.17
CA GLN A 373 55.94 50.19 -110.53
C GLN A 373 56.73 51.37 -111.11
N PHE A 374 56.70 51.57 -112.44
CA PHE A 374 57.30 52.76 -113.06
C PHE A 374 56.64 54.05 -112.58
N TRP A 375 55.31 54.07 -112.52
CA TRP A 375 54.53 55.20 -112.02
C TRP A 375 54.83 55.48 -110.55
N THR A 376 54.85 54.45 -109.70
CA THR A 376 55.23 54.57 -108.28
C THR A 376 56.67 55.04 -108.11
N LYS A 377 57.60 54.64 -108.99
CA LYS A 377 58.98 55.13 -108.96
C LYS A 377 59.07 56.62 -109.31
N LEU A 378 58.33 57.08 -110.32
CA LEU A 378 58.26 58.50 -110.69
C LEU A 378 57.63 59.34 -109.55
N MET A 379 56.54 58.85 -108.96
CA MET A 379 55.91 59.45 -107.77
C MET A 379 56.87 59.44 -106.56
N GLY A 380 57.68 58.40 -106.39
CA GLY A 380 58.62 58.25 -105.29
C GLY A 380 59.77 59.25 -105.36
N ALA A 381 60.30 59.53 -106.56
CA ALA A 381 61.30 60.58 -106.74
C ALA A 381 60.73 61.97 -106.39
N GLU A 382 59.50 62.27 -106.85
CA GLU A 382 58.79 63.49 -106.48
C GLU A 382 58.57 63.59 -104.96
N LYS A 383 58.05 62.54 -104.33
CA LYS A 383 57.82 62.51 -102.88
C LYS A 383 59.12 62.73 -102.11
N THR A 384 60.22 62.14 -102.56
CA THR A 384 61.54 62.29 -101.94
C THR A 384 62.05 63.73 -102.04
N LEU A 385 61.86 64.39 -103.19
CA LEU A 385 62.19 65.80 -103.36
C LEU A 385 61.31 66.69 -102.47
N VAL A 386 59.99 66.45 -102.46
CA VAL A 386 59.03 67.19 -101.61
C VAL A 386 59.37 67.04 -100.14
N ASP A 387 59.65 65.83 -99.67
CA ASP A 387 60.05 65.58 -98.28
C ASP A 387 61.38 66.27 -97.94
N SER A 388 62.33 66.29 -98.88
CA SER A 388 63.60 66.99 -98.69
C SER A 388 63.43 68.51 -98.62
N ILE A 389 62.56 69.09 -99.45
CA ILE A 389 62.22 70.52 -99.41
C ILE A 389 61.42 70.85 -98.14
N ALA A 390 60.43 70.03 -97.77
CA ALA A 390 59.61 70.25 -96.59
C ALA A 390 60.45 70.22 -95.29
N GLN A 391 61.55 69.46 -95.29
CA GLN A 391 62.50 69.39 -94.18
C GLN A 391 63.72 70.31 -94.38
N SER A 392 63.71 71.25 -95.34
CA SER A 392 64.88 72.06 -95.69
C SER A 392 65.41 72.83 -94.48
N ASN A 393 64.55 73.46 -93.67
CA ASN A 393 64.97 74.17 -92.47
C ASN A 393 65.77 73.31 -91.48
N SER A 394 65.41 72.03 -91.32
CA SER A 394 66.14 71.11 -90.43
C SER A 394 67.42 70.59 -91.07
N ARG A 395 67.38 70.32 -92.38
CA ARG A 395 68.50 69.73 -93.12
C ARG A 395 69.58 70.76 -93.44
N GLU A 396 69.20 71.97 -93.81
CA GLU A 396 70.10 73.12 -94.02
C GLU A 396 70.96 73.38 -92.77
N VAL A 397 70.34 73.34 -91.58
CA VAL A 397 71.03 73.48 -90.28
C VAL A 397 71.95 72.29 -89.99
N MET A 398 71.56 71.06 -90.35
CA MET A 398 72.43 69.88 -90.21
C MET A 398 73.64 69.91 -91.13
N THR A 399 73.49 70.37 -92.38
CA THR A 399 74.60 70.47 -93.33
C THR A 399 75.54 71.63 -93.05
N GLY A 400 75.09 72.65 -92.29
CA GLY A 400 75.92 73.80 -91.88
C GLY A 400 76.30 74.78 -93.00
N ASP A 401 75.91 74.49 -94.25
CA ASP A 401 76.13 75.31 -95.44
C ASP A 401 74.88 75.29 -96.34
N VAL A 402 74.12 76.39 -96.31
CA VAL A 402 72.82 76.52 -96.99
C VAL A 402 72.95 76.47 -98.53
N PRO A 403 73.86 77.24 -99.18
CA PRO A 403 74.11 77.13 -100.61
C PRO A 403 74.43 75.71 -101.08
N ALA A 404 75.29 74.98 -100.35
CA ALA A 404 75.69 73.62 -100.74
C ALA A 404 74.51 72.63 -100.71
N TYR A 405 73.62 72.75 -99.72
CA TYR A 405 72.41 71.93 -99.63
C TYR A 405 71.52 72.09 -100.88
N TRP A 406 71.17 73.32 -101.24
CA TRP A 406 70.32 73.58 -102.40
C TRP A 406 70.98 73.17 -103.72
N LEU A 407 72.29 73.33 -103.85
CA LEU A 407 73.02 72.87 -105.03
C LEU A 407 72.89 71.34 -105.21
N SER A 408 72.95 70.57 -104.12
CA SER A 408 72.82 69.11 -104.15
C SER A 408 71.43 68.62 -104.59
N LEU A 409 70.39 69.45 -104.42
CA LEU A 409 69.03 69.11 -104.85
C LEU A 409 68.79 69.34 -106.35
N THR A 410 69.70 70.02 -107.05
CA THR A 410 69.53 70.39 -108.47
C THR A 410 69.26 69.17 -109.36
N ASP A 411 70.02 68.09 -109.17
CA ASP A 411 69.84 66.85 -109.94
C ASP A 411 68.47 66.21 -109.65
N MET A 412 68.01 66.26 -108.39
CA MET A 412 66.67 65.74 -108.05
C MET A 412 65.55 66.59 -108.64
N PHE A 413 65.71 67.91 -108.73
CA PHE A 413 64.77 68.78 -109.43
C PHE A 413 64.68 68.43 -110.93
N GLU A 414 65.82 68.17 -111.58
CA GLU A 414 65.85 67.77 -112.98
C GLU A 414 65.21 66.39 -113.18
N ASP A 415 65.51 65.42 -112.30
CA ASP A 415 64.90 64.09 -112.32
C ASP A 415 63.38 64.15 -112.12
N VAL A 416 62.89 64.97 -111.20
CA VAL A 416 61.44 65.18 -110.98
C VAL A 416 60.82 65.89 -112.17
N ARG A 417 61.49 66.86 -112.80
CA ARG A 417 61.00 67.50 -114.04
C ARG A 417 60.84 66.46 -115.15
N ILE A 418 61.86 65.65 -115.39
CA ILE A 418 61.81 64.55 -116.38
C ILE A 418 60.70 63.54 -116.02
N GLY A 419 60.54 63.23 -114.72
CA GLY A 419 59.49 62.33 -114.24
C GLY A 419 58.08 62.88 -114.41
N LEU A 420 57.88 64.20 -114.21
CA LEU A 420 56.62 64.88 -114.49
C LEU A 420 56.31 64.89 -115.99
N GLU A 421 57.30 65.17 -116.84
CA GLU A 421 57.16 65.09 -118.29
C GLU A 421 56.77 63.66 -118.72
N ALA A 422 57.45 62.63 -118.19
CA ALA A 422 57.13 61.23 -118.46
C ALA A 422 55.71 60.85 -118.01
N ARG A 423 55.26 61.30 -116.83
CA ARG A 423 53.88 61.07 -116.37
C ARG A 423 52.85 61.78 -117.23
N CYS A 424 53.09 63.02 -117.64
CA CYS A 424 52.21 63.75 -118.55
C CYS A 424 52.08 63.04 -119.91
N VAL A 425 53.19 62.49 -120.44
CA VAL A 425 53.16 61.68 -121.66
C VAL A 425 52.39 60.37 -121.45
N LEU A 426 52.61 59.67 -120.33
CA LEU A 426 51.86 58.45 -120.00
C LEU A 426 50.37 58.70 -119.78
N LEU A 427 49.98 59.82 -119.18
CA LEU A 427 48.57 60.19 -119.03
C LEU A 427 47.94 60.51 -120.38
N LYS A 428 48.66 61.21 -121.27
CA LYS A 428 48.21 61.40 -122.65
C LYS A 428 48.09 60.08 -123.40
N MET A 429 49.03 59.15 -123.19
CA MET A 429 48.97 57.80 -123.74
C MET A 429 47.74 57.03 -123.25
N LEU A 430 47.53 56.96 -121.94
CA LEU A 430 46.36 56.30 -121.36
C LEU A 430 45.08 56.96 -121.89
N HIS A 431 45.03 58.28 -121.95
CA HIS A 431 43.89 59.00 -122.53
C HIS A 431 43.65 58.63 -124.01
N GLU A 432 44.68 58.65 -124.86
CA GLU A 432 44.54 58.29 -126.28
C GLU A 432 44.17 56.80 -126.47
N ILE A 433 44.72 55.90 -125.65
CA ILE A 433 44.40 54.47 -125.70
C ILE A 433 42.98 54.18 -125.21
N PHE A 434 42.55 54.79 -124.09
CA PHE A 434 41.20 54.64 -123.57
C PHE A 434 40.15 55.06 -124.61
N TYR A 435 40.42 56.12 -125.39
CA TYR A 435 39.50 56.57 -126.45
C TYR A 435 39.65 55.84 -127.79
N GLN A 436 40.76 55.14 -128.05
CA GLN A 436 40.97 54.38 -129.29
C GLN A 436 40.60 52.89 -129.20
N VAL A 437 40.53 52.32 -128.00
CA VAL A 437 40.42 50.85 -127.79
C VAL A 437 39.18 50.43 -127.00
N ILE A 438 38.50 51.32 -126.27
CA ILE A 438 37.29 50.96 -125.51
C ILE A 438 36.05 51.52 -126.20
N ASP A 439 35.21 50.63 -126.73
CA ASP A 439 33.86 50.96 -127.20
C ASP A 439 32.89 50.88 -126.02
N MET A 440 31.82 51.68 -125.99
CA MET A 440 30.92 51.81 -124.83
C MET A 440 30.24 50.49 -124.41
N GLY A 441 30.23 49.48 -125.29
CA GLY A 441 29.71 48.14 -125.00
C GLY A 441 30.60 47.27 -124.11
N ASP A 442 31.91 47.55 -124.05
CA ASP A 442 32.85 46.76 -123.22
C ASP A 442 32.84 47.18 -121.73
N LEU A 443 32.01 48.18 -121.38
CA LEU A 443 31.81 48.70 -120.02
C LEU A 443 30.49 48.22 -119.38
N GLU A 444 29.72 47.34 -120.04
CA GLU A 444 28.51 46.77 -119.44
C GLU A 444 28.82 45.62 -118.47
N ALA A 445 28.33 45.71 -117.24
CA ALA A 445 28.53 44.69 -116.21
C ALA A 445 27.85 43.34 -116.57
N PRO A 446 28.47 42.19 -116.28
CA PRO A 446 27.88 40.88 -116.56
C PRO A 446 26.62 40.66 -115.71
N LYS A 447 25.48 40.40 -116.38
CA LYS A 447 24.21 40.07 -115.72
C LYS A 447 24.28 38.68 -115.10
N LEU A 448 24.40 38.59 -113.78
CA LEU A 448 24.26 37.34 -113.03
C LEU A 448 22.78 36.87 -113.05
N PRO A 449 22.51 35.56 -113.18
CA PRO A 449 21.15 35.02 -113.18
C PRO A 449 20.48 35.10 -111.78
N PRO A 450 19.14 35.21 -111.71
CA PRO A 450 18.41 35.33 -110.46
C PRO A 450 18.46 34.03 -109.64
N ALA A 451 18.60 34.19 -108.31
CA ALA A 451 18.67 33.12 -107.34
C ALA A 451 17.49 32.14 -107.43
N MET A 452 17.78 30.84 -107.55
CA MET A 452 16.75 29.80 -107.48
C MET A 452 16.19 29.70 -106.05
N THR A 453 14.88 29.81 -105.99
CA THR A 453 14.03 29.75 -104.81
C THR A 453 13.98 28.35 -104.19
N LYS A 454 13.86 28.34 -102.86
CA LYS A 454 13.65 27.20 -101.97
C LYS A 454 12.61 26.18 -102.49
N ALA A 455 12.95 24.90 -102.47
CA ALA A 455 12.00 23.80 -102.61
C ALA A 455 11.99 22.89 -101.34
N LYS A 456 10.83 22.98 -100.66
CA LYS A 456 10.14 22.09 -99.70
C LYS A 456 10.87 20.88 -99.06
N ARG A 457 10.82 20.88 -97.73
CA ARG A 457 10.75 19.71 -96.83
C ARG A 457 9.63 18.75 -97.26
N SER A 458 9.95 17.45 -97.30
CA SER A 458 9.05 16.35 -96.92
C SER A 458 9.62 15.70 -95.68
#